data_AF-A0A5D6WG04-F1
#
_entry.id   AF-A0A5D6WG04-F1
#
_cell.length_a   1.000
_cell.length_b   1.000
_cell.length_c   1.000
_cell.angle_alpha   90.00
_cell.angle_beta   90.00
_cell.angle_gamma   90.00
#
_symmetry.space_group_name_H-M   'P 1'
#
loop_
_entity.id
_entity.type
_entity.pdbx_description
1 polymer ?
#
loop_
_entity_poly.entity_id
_entity_poly.type
_entity_poly.pdbx_seq_one_letter_code
_entity_poly.pdbx_strand_id
1 'polypeptide(L)'
;MDDNALFLLLELNDALFPIGAYTHSYGLETYVQDNSVHDRETAKLWLQAYLGGSFLTNELLAVRFAYEAMEQENAVPKLQEIEQVLRAARVPRESREAMEKLGRRLAANVRKIQLPVDKRFFAYVEARKKNCAHPVCYGALTAALHLPKRQAMLHYLYAQLSAMINTCVKLIPLSQTDGACLLADYRHEYSQLIDRAMGAGEEDFCLAFPGLDIRSMQHETLYSRLYMS
;
A
#
# COMPACT_ATOMS: atom_id res chain seq x y z
N MET A 1 -18.89 -13.34 -5.38
CA MET A 1 -17.88 -13.60 -4.33
C MET A 1 -18.64 -14.27 -3.21
N ASP A 2 -18.17 -15.43 -2.74
CA ASP A 2 -18.79 -16.09 -1.59
C ASP A 2 -18.44 -15.35 -0.27
N ASP A 3 -19.13 -15.72 0.80
CA ASP A 3 -18.99 -15.09 2.12
C ASP A 3 -17.58 -15.27 2.69
N ASN A 4 -16.94 -16.41 2.45
CA ASN A 4 -15.60 -16.68 2.98
C ASN A 4 -14.55 -15.79 2.31
N ALA A 5 -14.62 -15.62 0.99
CA ALA A 5 -13.77 -14.69 0.25
C ALA A 5 -13.95 -13.24 0.72
N LEU A 6 -15.18 -12.84 1.07
CA LEU A 6 -15.44 -11.53 1.67
C LEU A 6 -14.74 -11.39 3.03
N PHE A 7 -14.92 -12.36 3.93
CA PHE A 7 -14.31 -12.30 5.27
C PHE A 7 -12.78 -12.35 5.21
N LEU A 8 -12.18 -13.12 4.30
CA LEU A 8 -10.73 -13.10 4.09
C LEU A 8 -10.24 -11.72 3.64
N LEU A 9 -10.96 -11.06 2.74
CA LEU A 9 -10.63 -9.68 2.35
C LEU A 9 -10.77 -8.70 3.52
N LEU A 10 -11.78 -8.86 4.38
CA LEU A 10 -11.88 -8.05 5.60
C LEU A 10 -10.71 -8.32 6.55
N GLU A 11 -10.43 -9.58 6.84
CA GLU A 11 -9.36 -10.00 7.77
C GLU A 11 -7.98 -9.51 7.34
N LEU A 12 -7.62 -9.70 6.07
CA LEU A 12 -6.31 -9.31 5.53
C LEU A 12 -6.06 -7.80 5.56
N ASN A 13 -7.13 -7.01 5.58
CA ASN A 13 -7.08 -5.55 5.51
C ASN A 13 -7.54 -4.89 6.81
N ASP A 14 -7.83 -5.68 7.85
CA ASP A 14 -8.20 -5.18 9.16
C ASP A 14 -7.03 -4.41 9.79
N ALA A 15 -7.36 -3.37 10.54
CA ALA A 15 -6.38 -2.62 11.31
C ALA A 15 -5.66 -3.43 12.38
N LEU A 16 -6.29 -4.50 12.85
CA LEU A 16 -5.71 -5.43 13.80
C LEU A 16 -4.78 -6.44 13.14
N PHE A 17 -4.76 -6.53 11.80
CA PHE A 17 -3.88 -7.47 11.10
C PHE A 17 -2.42 -7.14 11.41
N PRO A 18 -1.62 -8.07 12.00
CA PRO A 18 -0.42 -7.71 12.74
C PRO A 18 0.82 -7.54 11.83
N ILE A 19 0.74 -6.62 10.86
CA ILE A 19 1.86 -6.20 10.02
C ILE A 19 2.50 -4.90 10.51
N GLY A 20 1.79 -4.12 11.34
CA GLY A 20 2.31 -2.87 11.91
C GLY A 20 2.41 -1.74 10.88
N ALA A 21 1.39 -1.58 10.03
CA ALA A 21 1.32 -0.55 9.00
C ALA A 21 1.13 0.88 9.54
N TYR A 22 0.61 1.02 10.77
CA TYR A 22 0.21 2.30 11.38
C TYR A 22 1.34 3.25 11.78
N THR A 23 2.60 2.82 11.68
CA THR A 23 3.77 3.61 12.10
C THR A 23 4.41 4.42 10.97
N HIS A 24 3.78 4.49 9.79
CA HIS A 24 4.35 5.12 8.60
C HIS A 24 3.43 6.22 8.05
N SER A 25 3.98 7.41 7.85
CA SER A 25 3.32 8.60 7.28
C SER A 25 3.65 8.80 5.80
N TYR A 26 4.71 8.15 5.30
CA TYR A 26 5.15 8.19 3.90
C TYR A 26 5.44 9.63 3.43
N GLY A 27 6.18 10.38 4.25
CA GLY A 27 6.53 11.78 4.01
C GLY A 27 5.46 12.80 4.39
N LEU A 28 4.24 12.39 4.77
CA LEU A 28 3.19 13.32 5.22
C LEU A 28 3.64 14.13 6.45
N GLU A 29 4.35 13.53 7.41
CA GLU A 29 4.83 14.26 8.60
C GLU A 29 5.70 15.46 8.23
N THR A 30 6.52 15.37 7.17
CA THR A 30 7.31 16.50 6.66
C THR A 30 6.43 17.61 6.08
N TYR A 31 5.38 17.27 5.33
CA TYR A 31 4.41 18.24 4.81
C TYR A 31 3.59 18.92 5.92
N VAL A 32 3.41 18.25 7.06
CA VAL A 32 2.74 18.85 8.22
C VAL A 32 3.71 19.77 8.96
N GLN A 33 4.95 19.34 9.19
CA GLN A 33 5.96 20.16 9.88
C GLN A 33 6.37 21.41 9.09
N ASP A 34 6.32 21.37 7.76
CA ASP A 34 6.54 22.55 6.90
C ASP A 34 5.28 23.41 6.70
N ASN A 35 4.16 23.05 7.35
CA ASN A 35 2.87 23.73 7.29
C ASN A 35 2.28 23.81 5.87
N SER A 36 2.59 22.88 4.97
CA SER A 36 1.92 22.74 3.66
C SER A 36 0.60 21.96 3.77
N VAL A 37 0.50 21.07 4.77
CA VAL A 37 -0.71 20.30 5.08
C VAL A 37 -1.07 20.54 6.54
N HIS A 38 -2.09 21.36 6.79
CA HIS A 38 -2.37 21.92 8.11
C HIS A 38 -3.85 21.99 8.48
N ASP A 39 -4.76 21.58 7.58
CA ASP A 39 -6.19 21.51 7.83
C ASP A 39 -6.86 20.43 6.96
N ARG A 40 -8.18 20.29 7.05
CA ARG A 40 -8.95 19.29 6.29
C ARG A 40 -8.83 19.49 4.77
N GLU A 41 -8.83 20.74 4.30
CA GLU A 41 -8.82 21.03 2.86
C GLU A 41 -7.45 20.72 2.25
N THR A 42 -6.37 21.14 2.91
CA THR A 42 -5.00 20.82 2.50
C THR A 42 -4.71 19.32 2.62
N ALA A 43 -5.24 18.63 3.63
CA ALA A 43 -5.15 17.17 3.74
C ALA A 43 -5.85 16.47 2.58
N LYS A 44 -7.05 16.92 2.20
CA LYS A 44 -7.79 16.39 1.05
C LYS A 44 -7.00 16.53 -0.24
N LEU A 45 -6.44 17.71 -0.50
CA LEU A 45 -5.63 17.97 -1.69
C LEU A 45 -4.39 17.05 -1.72
N TRP A 46 -3.71 16.89 -0.59
CA TRP A 46 -2.56 16.00 -0.48
C TRP A 46 -2.95 14.54 -0.74
N LEU A 47 -4.04 14.06 -0.14
CA LEU A 47 -4.54 12.70 -0.34
C LEU A 47 -4.93 12.44 -1.81
N GLN A 48 -5.58 13.40 -2.48
CA GLN A 48 -5.91 13.28 -3.90
C GLN A 48 -4.65 13.16 -4.77
N ALA A 49 -3.63 13.98 -4.51
CA ALA A 49 -2.35 13.93 -5.23
C ALA A 49 -1.60 12.61 -4.95
N TYR A 50 -1.57 12.17 -3.70
CA TYR A 50 -0.92 10.92 -3.29
C TYR A 50 -1.61 9.70 -3.91
N LEU A 51 -2.94 9.58 -3.77
CA LEU A 51 -3.73 8.45 -4.26
C LEU A 51 -3.75 8.39 -5.78
N GLY A 52 -3.98 9.52 -6.46
CA GLY A 52 -4.05 9.59 -7.91
C GLY A 52 -2.69 9.52 -8.60
N GLY A 53 -1.61 9.64 -7.83
CA GLY A 53 -0.23 9.70 -8.28
C GLY A 53 0.60 8.52 -7.78
N SER A 54 1.41 8.76 -6.74
CA SER A 54 2.40 7.79 -6.24
C SER A 54 1.75 6.45 -5.87
N PHE A 55 0.65 6.48 -5.11
CA PHE A 55 -0.01 5.27 -4.64
C PHE A 55 -0.59 4.42 -5.78
N LEU A 56 -1.18 5.07 -6.78
CA LEU A 56 -1.73 4.38 -7.95
C LEU A 56 -0.61 3.68 -8.73
N THR A 57 0.43 4.43 -9.08
CA THR A 57 1.51 3.99 -9.98
C THR A 57 2.51 3.03 -9.34
N ASN A 58 2.63 3.06 -8.01
CA ASN A 58 3.53 2.18 -7.27
C ASN A 58 2.73 1.06 -6.60
N GLU A 59 1.97 1.36 -5.54
CA GLU A 59 1.30 0.35 -4.73
C GLU A 59 0.17 -0.39 -5.46
N LEU A 60 -0.80 0.31 -6.08
CA LEU A 60 -1.93 -0.36 -6.75
C LEU A 60 -1.48 -1.13 -7.99
N LEU A 61 -0.59 -0.57 -8.80
CA LEU A 61 0.00 -1.30 -9.93
C LEU A 61 0.82 -2.50 -9.48
N ALA A 62 1.61 -2.39 -8.40
CA ALA A 62 2.33 -3.54 -7.85
C ALA A 62 1.37 -4.64 -7.36
N VAL A 63 0.24 -4.28 -6.71
CA VAL A 63 -0.80 -5.27 -6.34
C VAL A 63 -1.35 -5.96 -7.59
N ARG A 64 -1.73 -5.19 -8.62
CA ARG A 64 -2.31 -5.74 -9.86
C ARG A 64 -1.32 -6.65 -10.58
N PHE A 65 -0.11 -6.18 -10.85
CA PHE A 65 0.90 -6.94 -11.56
C PHE A 65 1.33 -8.18 -10.79
N ALA A 66 1.43 -8.10 -9.47
CA ALA A 66 1.75 -9.27 -8.66
C ALA A 66 0.63 -10.32 -8.67
N TYR A 67 -0.63 -9.85 -8.63
CA TYR A 67 -1.78 -10.73 -8.78
C TYR A 67 -1.72 -11.47 -10.13
N GLU A 68 -1.55 -10.73 -11.22
CA GLU A 68 -1.50 -11.29 -12.58
C GLU A 68 -0.28 -12.18 -12.82
N ALA A 69 0.86 -11.86 -12.22
CA ALA A 69 2.05 -12.69 -12.26
C ALA A 69 1.82 -14.02 -11.55
N MET A 70 1.13 -14.01 -10.41
CA MET A 70 0.88 -15.21 -9.59
C MET A 70 0.01 -16.26 -10.30
N GLU A 71 -0.88 -15.82 -11.19
CA GLU A 71 -1.71 -16.70 -12.02
C GLU A 71 -0.91 -17.44 -13.11
N GLN A 72 0.31 -16.98 -13.43
CA GLN A 72 1.14 -17.54 -14.49
C GLN A 72 2.04 -18.67 -14.00
N GLU A 73 2.46 -19.55 -14.92
CA GLU A 73 3.35 -20.68 -14.57
C GLU A 73 4.71 -20.21 -14.05
N ASN A 74 5.24 -19.10 -14.60
CA ASN A 74 6.50 -18.48 -14.19
C ASN A 74 6.31 -17.37 -13.14
N ALA A 75 5.35 -17.54 -12.23
CA ALA A 75 5.01 -16.56 -11.19
C ALA A 75 6.21 -16.04 -10.40
N VAL A 76 7.08 -16.94 -9.92
CA VAL A 76 8.17 -16.56 -9.01
C VAL A 76 9.17 -15.60 -9.67
N PRO A 77 9.75 -15.88 -10.85
CA PRO A 77 10.60 -14.92 -11.57
C PRO A 77 9.93 -13.57 -11.83
N LYS A 78 8.65 -13.57 -12.25
CA LYS A 78 7.93 -12.32 -12.55
C LYS A 78 7.70 -11.48 -11.30
N LEU A 79 7.32 -12.11 -10.19
CA LEU A 79 7.19 -11.41 -8.90
C LEU A 79 8.52 -10.79 -8.47
N GLN A 80 9.64 -11.50 -8.63
CA GLN A 80 10.97 -10.97 -8.30
C GLN A 80 11.34 -9.76 -9.17
N GLU A 81 11.00 -9.77 -10.45
CA GLU A 81 11.20 -8.64 -11.36
C GLU A 81 10.40 -7.41 -10.91
N ILE A 82 9.11 -7.59 -10.60
CA ILE A 82 8.24 -6.51 -10.09
C ILE A 82 8.82 -5.93 -8.79
N GLU A 83 9.25 -6.77 -7.85
CA GLU A 83 9.88 -6.30 -6.61
C GLU A 83 11.19 -5.56 -6.85
N GLN A 84 12.00 -6.00 -7.80
CA GLN A 84 13.26 -5.36 -8.15
C GLN A 84 13.03 -3.96 -8.72
N VAL A 85 12.07 -3.81 -9.64
CA VAL A 85 11.69 -2.51 -10.22
C VAL A 85 11.14 -1.60 -9.13
N LEU A 86 10.18 -2.07 -8.33
CA LEU A 86 9.57 -1.27 -7.26
C LEU A 86 10.60 -0.82 -6.20
N ARG A 87 11.53 -1.71 -5.83
CA ARG A 87 12.62 -1.41 -4.89
C ARG A 87 13.58 -0.37 -5.48
N ALA A 88 13.92 -0.49 -6.76
CA ALA A 88 14.82 0.43 -7.44
C ALA A 88 14.22 1.83 -7.61
N ALA A 89 12.93 1.90 -7.95
CA ALA A 89 12.23 3.16 -8.16
C ALA A 89 11.90 3.89 -6.85
N ARG A 90 11.69 3.16 -5.74
CA ARG A 90 11.44 3.79 -4.43
C ARG A 90 12.73 4.32 -3.82
N VAL A 91 13.05 5.57 -4.14
CA VAL A 91 14.29 6.23 -3.73
C VAL A 91 14.38 6.47 -2.21
N PRO A 92 13.32 6.97 -1.52
CA PRO A 92 13.40 7.26 -0.08
C PRO A 92 13.64 5.99 0.75
N ARG A 93 14.70 5.99 1.57
CA ARG A 93 15.17 4.80 2.28
C ARG A 93 14.15 4.29 3.28
N GLU A 94 13.60 5.17 4.12
CA GLU A 94 12.67 4.79 5.17
C GLU A 94 11.38 4.18 4.60
N SER A 95 10.83 4.76 3.52
CA SER A 95 9.64 4.24 2.84
C SER A 95 9.90 2.87 2.19
N ARG A 96 11.08 2.68 1.57
CA ARG A 96 11.48 1.40 1.00
C ARG A 96 11.64 0.31 2.07
N GLU A 97 12.33 0.61 3.16
CA GLU A 97 12.52 -0.31 4.29
C GLU A 97 11.19 -0.66 4.97
N ALA A 98 10.30 0.33 5.12
CA ALA A 98 8.95 0.15 5.65
C ALA A 98 8.14 -0.85 4.81
N MET A 99 8.05 -0.59 3.50
CA MET A 99 7.35 -1.46 2.55
C MET A 99 7.86 -2.91 2.59
N GLU A 100 9.17 -3.09 2.70
CA GLU A 100 9.80 -4.41 2.80
C GLU A 100 9.55 -5.12 4.13
N LYS A 101 9.53 -4.35 5.22
CA LYS A 101 9.22 -4.86 6.55
C LYS A 101 7.76 -5.33 6.63
N LEU A 102 6.84 -4.56 6.05
CA LEU A 102 5.42 -4.90 6.00
C LEU A 102 5.17 -6.17 5.18
N GLY A 103 5.75 -6.30 3.97
CA GLY A 103 5.59 -7.51 3.16
C GLY A 103 6.22 -8.76 3.78
N ARG A 104 7.35 -8.63 4.50
CA ARG A 104 7.92 -9.73 5.29
C ARG A 104 7.00 -10.17 6.42
N ARG A 105 6.40 -9.23 7.14
CA ARG A 105 5.44 -9.54 8.22
C ARG A 105 4.16 -10.17 7.68
N LEU A 106 3.63 -9.69 6.57
CA LEU A 106 2.46 -10.29 5.91
C LEU A 106 2.73 -11.77 5.59
N ALA A 107 3.81 -12.06 4.86
CA ALA A 107 4.17 -13.44 4.51
C ALA A 107 4.42 -14.34 5.73
N ALA A 108 5.02 -13.80 6.81
CA ALA A 108 5.21 -14.55 8.04
C ALA A 108 3.88 -14.86 8.74
N ASN A 109 2.93 -13.92 8.73
CA ASN A 109 1.62 -14.10 9.33
C ASN A 109 0.77 -15.10 8.56
N VAL A 110 0.83 -15.10 7.22
CA VAL A 110 0.15 -16.10 6.36
C VAL A 110 0.46 -17.53 6.82
N ARG A 111 1.73 -17.83 7.13
CA ARG A 111 2.14 -19.13 7.69
C ARG A 111 1.60 -19.39 9.09
N LYS A 112 1.67 -18.38 9.97
CA LYS A 112 1.29 -18.52 11.38
C LYS A 112 -0.20 -18.77 11.57
N ILE A 113 -1.04 -18.07 10.80
CA ILE A 113 -2.50 -18.18 10.88
C ILE A 113 -3.06 -19.24 9.93
N GLN A 114 -2.18 -19.95 9.21
CA GLN A 114 -2.53 -21.09 8.36
C GLN A 114 -3.56 -20.77 7.28
N LEU A 115 -3.41 -19.62 6.59
CA LEU A 115 -4.29 -19.31 5.47
C LEU A 115 -4.21 -20.40 4.38
N PRO A 116 -5.32 -20.69 3.69
CA PRO A 116 -5.41 -21.78 2.73
C PRO A 116 -4.77 -21.42 1.37
N VAL A 117 -3.48 -21.05 1.38
CA VAL A 117 -2.71 -20.74 0.17
C VAL A 117 -1.99 -21.97 -0.35
N ASP A 118 -1.81 -22.04 -1.67
CA ASP A 118 -1.10 -23.14 -2.32
C ASP A 118 0.43 -23.09 -2.10
N LYS A 119 1.11 -24.13 -2.59
CA LYS A 119 2.57 -24.24 -2.53
C LYS A 119 3.30 -23.18 -3.35
N ARG A 120 2.64 -22.62 -4.38
CA ARG A 120 3.26 -21.62 -5.28
C ARG A 120 3.50 -20.33 -4.51
N PHE A 121 2.57 -19.90 -3.66
CA PHE A 121 2.78 -18.70 -2.82
C PHE A 121 3.99 -18.88 -1.90
N PHE A 122 4.12 -20.06 -1.27
CA PHE A 122 5.27 -20.34 -0.41
C PHE A 122 6.58 -20.43 -1.18
N ALA A 123 6.57 -20.94 -2.43
CA ALA A 123 7.76 -20.92 -3.29
C ALA A 123 8.23 -19.49 -3.57
N TYR A 124 7.30 -18.56 -3.85
CA TYR A 124 7.61 -17.13 -3.95
C TYR A 124 8.20 -16.58 -2.64
N VAL A 125 7.55 -16.88 -1.50
CA VAL A 125 8.00 -16.41 -0.17
C VAL A 125 9.40 -16.87 0.18
N GLU A 126 9.81 -18.07 -0.25
CA GLU A 126 11.17 -18.59 -0.07
C GLU A 126 12.17 -17.95 -1.05
N ALA A 127 11.78 -17.75 -2.32
CA ALA A 127 12.66 -17.23 -3.36
C ALA A 127 13.05 -15.75 -3.17
N ARG A 128 12.18 -14.94 -2.55
CA ARG A 128 12.36 -13.48 -2.38
C ARG A 128 13.49 -13.09 -1.40
N LYS A 129 14.03 -14.04 -0.62
CA LYS A 129 15.03 -13.81 0.45
C LYS A 129 14.61 -12.66 1.41
N LYS A 130 15.26 -11.49 1.31
CA LYS A 130 15.00 -10.30 2.14
C LYS A 130 14.07 -9.27 1.49
N ASN A 131 13.92 -9.32 0.16
CA ASN A 131 13.10 -8.37 -0.56
C ASN A 131 11.67 -8.87 -0.44
N CYS A 132 10.79 -8.07 0.18
CA CYS A 132 9.38 -8.36 0.05
C CYS A 132 8.52 -7.12 0.22
N ALA A 133 8.10 -6.54 -0.88
CA ALA A 133 7.23 -5.38 -0.84
C ALA A 133 5.81 -5.78 -0.42
N HIS A 134 5.22 -5.04 0.51
CA HIS A 134 3.83 -5.23 0.93
C HIS A 134 2.83 -5.35 -0.24
N PRO A 135 2.76 -4.42 -1.21
CA PRO A 135 1.79 -4.51 -2.31
C PRO A 135 2.01 -5.76 -3.18
N VAL A 136 3.26 -6.13 -3.47
CA VAL A 136 3.56 -7.33 -4.27
C VAL A 136 3.17 -8.60 -3.54
N CYS A 137 3.53 -8.71 -2.26
CA CYS A 137 3.14 -9.84 -1.41
C CYS A 137 1.61 -9.97 -1.29
N TYR A 138 0.91 -8.85 -1.13
CA TYR A 138 -0.54 -8.82 -1.05
C TYR A 138 -1.21 -9.25 -2.37
N GLY A 139 -0.74 -8.74 -3.51
CA GLY A 139 -1.26 -9.16 -4.83
C GLY A 139 -1.06 -10.64 -5.07
N ALA A 140 0.14 -11.16 -4.81
CA ALA A 140 0.42 -12.59 -4.91
C ALA A 140 -0.42 -13.43 -3.94
N LEU A 141 -0.60 -12.97 -2.69
CA LEU A 141 -1.40 -13.66 -1.68
C LEU A 141 -2.88 -13.74 -2.10
N THR A 142 -3.46 -12.62 -2.53
CA THR A 142 -4.87 -12.57 -2.89
C THR A 142 -5.18 -13.38 -4.15
N ALA A 143 -4.25 -13.44 -5.11
CA ALA A 143 -4.33 -14.37 -6.24
C ALA A 143 -4.24 -15.84 -5.79
N ALA A 144 -3.32 -16.17 -4.89
CA ALA A 144 -3.15 -17.53 -4.35
C ALA A 144 -4.35 -18.02 -3.53
N LEU A 145 -5.12 -17.08 -2.97
CA LEU A 145 -6.40 -17.34 -2.29
C LEU A 145 -7.60 -17.34 -3.25
N HIS A 146 -7.37 -17.15 -4.55
CA HIS A 146 -8.42 -17.04 -5.58
C HIS A 146 -9.46 -15.94 -5.29
N LEU A 147 -9.04 -14.87 -4.60
CA LEU A 147 -9.91 -13.74 -4.30
C LEU A 147 -10.05 -12.87 -5.55
N PRO A 148 -11.26 -12.39 -5.89
CA PRO A 148 -11.44 -11.58 -7.09
C PRO A 148 -10.52 -10.34 -7.13
N LYS A 149 -9.67 -10.24 -8.17
CA LYS A 149 -8.65 -9.19 -8.33
C LYS A 149 -9.14 -7.78 -8.01
N ARG A 150 -10.27 -7.37 -8.61
CA ARG A 150 -10.82 -6.02 -8.44
C ARG A 150 -11.23 -5.77 -6.98
N GLN A 151 -11.81 -6.76 -6.31
CA GLN A 151 -12.23 -6.69 -4.92
C GLN A 151 -11.01 -6.64 -3.99
N ALA A 152 -9.96 -7.42 -4.26
CA ALA A 152 -8.69 -7.33 -3.54
C ALA A 152 -8.09 -5.93 -3.60
N MET A 153 -8.01 -5.34 -4.80
CA MET A 153 -7.49 -3.98 -4.96
C MET A 153 -8.35 -2.92 -4.26
N LEU A 154 -9.69 -3.05 -4.28
CA LEU A 154 -10.59 -2.16 -3.55
C LEU A 154 -10.37 -2.21 -2.03
N HIS A 155 -10.26 -3.40 -1.45
CA HIS A 155 -10.05 -3.55 0.00
C HIS A 155 -8.67 -3.01 0.40
N TYR A 156 -7.65 -3.27 -0.42
CA TYR A 156 -6.31 -2.69 -0.24
C TYR A 156 -6.35 -1.16 -0.26
N LEU A 157 -6.95 -0.55 -1.29
CA LEU A 157 -7.10 0.90 -1.40
C LEU A 157 -7.79 1.48 -0.17
N TYR A 158 -8.91 0.90 0.25
CA TYR A 158 -9.67 1.36 1.41
C TYR A 158 -8.84 1.32 2.69
N ALA A 159 -8.16 0.20 2.97
CA ALA A 159 -7.35 0.06 4.19
C ALA A 159 -6.18 1.04 4.23
N GLN A 160 -5.49 1.22 3.09
CA GLN A 160 -4.39 2.17 2.98
C GLN A 160 -4.86 3.63 3.14
N LEU A 161 -6.02 3.98 2.55
CA LEU A 161 -6.61 5.30 2.72
C LEU A 161 -7.05 5.56 4.16
N SER A 162 -7.75 4.59 4.78
CA SER A 162 -8.23 4.68 6.16
C SER A 162 -7.06 4.88 7.14
N ALA A 163 -5.98 4.12 6.96
CA ALA A 163 -4.75 4.28 7.73
C ALA A 163 -4.12 5.66 7.54
N MET A 164 -4.07 6.16 6.30
CA MET A 164 -3.49 7.48 6.00
C MET A 164 -4.34 8.63 6.57
N ILE A 165 -5.67 8.54 6.50
CA ILE A 165 -6.58 9.52 7.11
C ILE A 165 -6.43 9.51 8.63
N ASN A 166 -6.26 8.34 9.26
CA ASN A 166 -5.96 8.25 10.68
C ASN A 166 -4.65 8.98 11.03
N THR A 167 -3.64 8.87 10.17
CA THR A 167 -2.39 9.62 10.31
C THR A 167 -2.59 11.12 10.13
N CYS A 168 -3.39 11.57 9.16
CA CYS A 168 -3.76 12.98 8.99
C CYS A 168 -4.43 13.54 10.26
N VAL A 169 -5.41 12.82 10.81
CA VAL A 169 -6.13 13.20 12.03
C VAL A 169 -5.18 13.40 13.22
N LYS A 170 -4.16 12.55 13.34
CA LYS A 170 -3.17 12.63 14.43
C LYS A 170 -2.11 13.71 14.23
N LEU A 171 -1.60 13.85 13.01
CA LEU A 171 -0.52 14.79 12.70
C LEU A 171 -0.99 16.24 12.59
N ILE A 172 -2.19 16.48 12.03
CA ILE A 172 -2.76 17.81 11.72
C ILE A 172 -3.73 18.31 12.81
N PRO A 173 -3.81 17.63 13.95
CA PRO A 173 -4.97 17.62 14.87
C PRO A 173 -6.39 17.82 14.26
N LEU A 174 -6.76 17.08 13.22
CA LEU A 174 -8.16 17.13 12.73
C LEU A 174 -9.12 16.45 13.72
N SER A 175 -10.41 16.80 13.68
CA SER A 175 -11.41 16.06 14.45
C SER A 175 -11.64 14.66 13.86
N GLN A 176 -12.14 13.72 14.66
CA GLN A 176 -12.57 12.41 14.15
C GLN A 176 -13.69 12.54 13.11
N THR A 177 -14.53 13.57 13.24
CA THR A 177 -15.59 13.87 12.27
C THR A 177 -14.99 14.32 10.94
N ASP A 178 -13.95 15.15 10.96
CA ASP A 178 -13.23 15.55 9.75
C ASP A 178 -12.63 14.34 9.04
N GLY A 179 -12.04 13.39 9.79
CA GLY A 179 -11.54 12.14 9.22
C GLY A 179 -12.64 11.29 8.56
N ALA A 180 -13.80 11.17 9.21
CA ALA A 180 -14.96 10.47 8.65
C ALA A 180 -15.51 11.18 7.39
N CYS A 181 -15.54 12.51 7.38
CA CYS A 181 -15.90 13.31 6.20
C CYS A 181 -14.92 13.10 5.04
N LEU A 182 -13.60 13.11 5.31
CA LEU A 182 -12.58 12.80 4.30
C LEU A 182 -12.81 11.41 3.70
N LEU A 183 -13.04 10.38 4.51
CA LEU A 183 -13.35 9.03 4.01
C LEU A 183 -14.64 8.99 3.16
N ALA A 184 -15.65 9.76 3.56
CA ALA A 184 -16.91 9.83 2.84
C ALA A 184 -16.77 10.50 1.47
N ASP A 185 -15.93 11.52 1.35
CA ASP A 185 -15.65 12.21 0.09
C ASP A 185 -15.10 11.25 -0.99
N TYR A 186 -14.29 10.25 -0.59
CA TYR A 186 -13.72 9.27 -1.52
C TYR A 186 -14.68 8.14 -1.97
N ARG A 187 -15.91 8.07 -1.46
CA ARG A 187 -16.85 6.97 -1.76
C ARG A 187 -17.07 6.75 -3.26
N HIS A 188 -17.07 7.81 -4.04
CA HIS A 188 -17.26 7.75 -5.49
C HIS A 188 -15.94 7.68 -6.27
N GLU A 189 -14.80 7.97 -5.63
CA GLU A 189 -13.48 7.99 -6.26
C GLU A 189 -12.82 6.60 -6.26
N TYR A 190 -13.18 5.71 -5.32
CA TYR A 190 -12.58 4.36 -5.21
C TYR A 190 -12.62 3.59 -6.54
N SER A 191 -13.80 3.51 -7.16
CA SER A 191 -13.95 2.78 -8.42
C SER A 191 -13.12 3.43 -9.53
N GLN A 192 -13.09 4.75 -9.62
CA GLN A 192 -12.33 5.46 -10.65
C GLN A 192 -10.81 5.23 -10.52
N LEU A 193 -10.28 5.24 -9.28
CA LEU A 193 -8.86 4.92 -9.03
C LEU A 193 -8.53 3.48 -9.42
N ILE A 194 -9.40 2.53 -9.08
CA ILE A 194 -9.23 1.13 -9.48
C ILE A 194 -9.34 0.95 -10.98
N ASP A 195 -10.29 1.60 -11.65
CA ASP A 195 -10.46 1.50 -13.10
C ASP A 195 -9.25 2.08 -13.83
N ARG A 196 -8.68 3.19 -13.33
CA ARG A 196 -7.40 3.75 -13.81
C ARG A 196 -6.24 2.76 -13.61
N ALA A 197 -6.09 2.19 -12.42
CA ALA A 197 -5.03 1.21 -12.16
C ALA A 197 -5.19 -0.06 -13.02
N MET A 198 -6.42 -0.48 -13.31
CA MET A 198 -6.71 -1.61 -14.18
C MET A 198 -6.43 -1.33 -15.66
N GLY A 199 -6.55 -0.07 -16.09
CA GLY A 199 -6.28 0.35 -17.48
C GLY A 199 -4.84 0.80 -17.76
N ALA A 200 -4.06 1.11 -16.72
CA ALA A 200 -2.66 1.53 -16.84
C ALA A 200 -1.74 0.39 -17.33
N GLY A 201 -0.63 0.75 -17.97
CA GLY A 201 0.35 -0.19 -18.53
C GLY A 201 1.61 -0.35 -17.67
N GLU A 202 2.59 -1.09 -18.19
CA GLU A 202 3.91 -1.23 -17.55
C GLU A 202 4.69 0.10 -17.55
N GLU A 203 4.45 0.95 -18.55
CA GLU A 203 5.01 2.30 -18.69
C GLU A 203 4.56 3.27 -17.59
N ASP A 204 3.41 3.00 -16.96
CA ASP A 204 2.89 3.76 -15.82
C ASP A 204 3.44 3.24 -14.48
N PHE A 205 4.18 2.13 -14.49
CA PHE A 205 4.69 1.53 -13.27
C PHE A 205 5.82 2.34 -12.68
N CYS A 206 5.69 2.66 -11.39
CA CYS A 206 6.71 3.39 -10.65
C CYS A 206 7.07 4.77 -11.25
N LEU A 207 6.08 5.48 -11.81
CA LEU A 207 6.26 6.89 -12.18
C LEU A 207 6.77 7.70 -10.98
N ALA A 208 7.67 8.64 -11.24
CA ALA A 208 8.33 9.43 -10.20
C ALA A 208 7.40 10.50 -9.60
N PHE A 209 7.51 10.73 -8.29
CA PHE A 209 6.78 11.78 -7.58
C PHE A 209 7.75 12.65 -6.79
N PRO A 210 8.50 13.55 -7.46
CA PRO A 210 9.63 14.25 -6.85
C PRO A 210 9.30 15.00 -5.57
N GLY A 211 8.12 15.64 -5.51
CA GLY A 211 7.66 16.33 -4.30
C GLY A 211 7.55 15.37 -3.12
N LEU A 212 6.88 14.23 -3.29
CA LEU A 212 6.74 13.22 -2.25
C LEU A 212 8.09 12.60 -1.90
N ASP A 213 8.88 12.22 -2.89
CA ASP A 213 10.20 11.60 -2.69
C ASP A 213 11.13 12.50 -1.88
N ILE A 214 11.20 13.79 -2.21
CA ILE A 214 12.02 14.76 -1.48
C ILE A 214 11.53 14.90 -0.04
N ARG A 215 10.22 15.02 0.20
CA ARG A 215 9.68 15.12 1.56
C ARG A 215 9.93 13.86 2.38
N SER A 216 9.78 12.67 1.77
CA SER A 216 10.14 11.41 2.41
C SER A 216 11.63 11.28 2.73
N MET A 217 12.53 11.85 1.91
CA MET A 217 13.97 11.90 2.24
C MET A 217 14.28 12.90 3.35
N GLN A 218 13.61 14.06 3.35
CA GLN A 218 13.75 15.06 4.41
C GLN A 218 13.26 14.54 5.76
N HIS A 219 12.26 13.65 5.76
CA HIS A 219 11.78 12.96 6.96
C HIS A 219 12.90 12.29 7.77
N GLU A 220 13.98 11.81 7.12
CA GLU A 220 15.15 11.21 7.78
C GLU A 220 15.89 12.20 8.70
N THR A 221 15.69 13.51 8.51
CA THR A 221 16.43 14.59 9.17
C THR A 221 15.58 15.48 10.07
N LEU A 222 14.29 15.18 10.25
CA LEU A 222 13.43 15.97 11.14
C LEU A 222 13.89 15.83 12.60
N TYR A 223 13.92 16.95 13.32
CA TYR A 223 14.37 17.00 14.71
C TYR A 223 13.45 16.24 15.67
N SER A 224 12.13 16.38 15.49
CA SER A 224 11.10 15.65 16.24
C SER A 224 10.31 14.80 15.26
N ARG A 225 10.09 13.52 15.56
CA ARG A 225 9.37 12.57 14.69
C ARG A 225 8.45 11.68 15.50
N LEU A 226 7.20 11.56 15.06
CA LEU A 226 6.21 10.63 15.62
C LEU A 226 6.12 9.34 14.81
N TYR A 227 6.42 9.39 13.51
CA TYR A 227 6.36 8.26 12.59
C TYR A 227 7.75 7.77 12.19
N MET A 228 7.79 6.53 11.67
CA MET A 228 9.02 5.84 11.26
C MET A 228 9.44 6.14 9.82
N SER A 229 8.54 6.71 9.01
CA SER A 229 8.76 7.13 7.62
C SER A 229 7.65 8.05 7.12
#